data_AF-A0A656K4E0-F1
#
_entry.id   AF-A0A656K4E0-F1
#
_cell.length_a   1.000
_cell.length_b   1.000
_cell.length_c   1.000
_cell.angle_alpha   90.00
_cell.angle_beta   90.00
_cell.angle_gamma   90.00
#
_symmetry.space_group_name_H-M   'P 1'
#
loop_
_entity.id
_entity.type
_entity.pdbx_description
1 polymer ?
#
loop_
_entity_poly.entity_id
_entity_poly.type
_entity_poly.pdbx_seq_one_letter_code
_entity_poly.pdbx_strand_id
1 'polypeptide(L)' 'TAGLHFDQPLMEAIAAKGVETAFVTLHVGAGTFQPVRVEQIEDHHMHSEWLEVSQDVVDAVAACRARGGRVIA' A
#
# COMPACT_ATOMS: atom_id res chain seq x y z
N THR A 1 3.59 -4.34 8.23
CA THR A 1 3.54 -3.16 7.33
C THR A 1 3.03 -1.97 8.10
N ALA A 2 3.41 -0.73 7.74
CA ALA A 2 3.06 0.48 8.51
C ALA A 2 1.54 0.69 8.68
N GLY A 3 0.71 0.15 7.77
CA GLY A 3 -0.75 0.18 7.87
C GLY A 3 -1.32 -0.47 9.14
N LEU A 4 -0.58 -1.37 9.81
CA LEU A 4 -1.03 -2.00 11.06
C LEU A 4 -1.06 -1.05 12.26
N HIS A 5 -0.54 0.17 12.12
CA HIS A 5 -0.66 1.22 13.13
C HIS A 5 -2.01 1.96 13.08
N PHE A 6 -2.85 1.70 12.06
CA PHE A 6 -4.13 2.37 11.87
C PHE A 6 -5.27 1.48 12.34
N ASP A 7 -5.87 1.85 13.48
CA ASP A 7 -7.07 1.20 13.99
C ASP A 7 -8.34 1.92 13.50
N GLN A 8 -9.50 1.28 13.74
CA GLN A 8 -10.79 1.79 13.29
C GLN A 8 -11.10 3.21 13.84
N PRO A 9 -10.92 3.50 15.14
CA PRO A 9 -11.12 4.85 15.67
C PRO A 9 -10.23 5.91 15.02
N LEU A 10 -8.96 5.60 14.75
CA LEU A 10 -8.06 6.52 14.06
C LEU A 10 -8.51 6.77 12.62
N MET A 11 -8.93 5.72 11.90
CA MET A 11 -9.44 5.85 10.54
C MET A 11 -10.71 6.71 10.47
N GLU A 12 -11.61 6.57 11.45
CA GLU A 12 -12.81 7.42 11.58
C GLU A 12 -12.44 8.87 11.86
N ALA A 13 -11.46 9.12 12.75
CA ALA A 13 -10.98 10.47 13.04
C ALA A 13 -10.30 11.14 11.83
N ILE A 14 -9.61 10.36 11.00
CA ILE A 14 -9.02 10.82 9.74
C ILE A 14 -10.11 11.17 8.72
N ALA A 15 -11.11 10.30 8.56
CA ALA A 15 -12.25 10.55 7.66
C ALA A 15 -13.06 11.79 8.09
N ALA A 16 -13.29 11.98 9.39
CA ALA A 16 -13.99 13.16 9.93
C ALA A 16 -13.27 14.49 9.63
N LYS A 17 -11.96 14.45 9.32
CA LYS A 17 -11.18 15.62 8.88
C LYS A 17 -11.27 15.86 7.37
N GLY A 18 -12.08 15.09 6.64
CA GLY A 18 -12.24 15.20 5.19
C GLY A 18 -11.09 14.58 4.39
N VAL A 19 -10.33 13.65 4.99
CA VAL A 19 -9.28 12.92 4.29
C VAL A 19 -9.90 11.73 3.57
N GLU A 20 -9.79 11.72 2.25
CA GLU A 20 -10.18 10.58 1.42
C GLU A 20 -9.17 9.44 1.53
N THR A 21 -9.66 8.20 1.46
CA THR A 21 -8.84 6.99 1.45
C THR A 21 -9.09 6.19 0.18
N ALA A 22 -8.03 5.54 -0.32
CA ALA A 22 -8.09 4.65 -1.47
C ALA A 22 -7.16 3.46 -1.20
N PHE A 23 -7.51 2.29 -1.72
CA PHE A 23 -6.78 1.05 -1.46
C PHE A 23 -6.12 0.53 -2.72
N VAL A 24 -4.86 0.13 -2.59
CA VAL A 24 -4.14 -0.66 -3.60
C VAL A 24 -3.95 -2.07 -3.07
N THR A 25 -3.91 -3.05 -3.96
CA THR A 25 -3.72 -4.45 -3.59
C THR A 25 -2.34 -4.90 -4.03
N LEU A 26 -1.52 -5.37 -3.09
CA LEU A 26 -0.27 -6.05 -3.40
C LEU A 26 -0.51 -7.55 -3.39
N HIS A 27 -0.30 -8.20 -4.52
CA HIS A 27 -0.42 -9.63 -4.68
C HIS A 27 0.91 -10.29 -4.36
N VAL A 28 0.93 -10.95 -3.20
CA VAL A 28 2.09 -11.65 -2.65
C VAL A 28 1.98 -13.14 -2.94
N GLY A 29 3.01 -13.72 -3.54
CA GLY A 29 3.07 -15.16 -3.83
C GLY A 29 3.56 -15.97 -2.62
N ALA A 30 3.32 -17.28 -2.61
CA ALA A 30 3.84 -18.16 -1.56
C ALA A 30 5.38 -18.11 -1.40
N GLY A 31 6.10 -17.72 -2.46
CA GLY A 31 7.55 -17.53 -2.46
C GLY A 31 8.03 -16.34 -1.62
N THR A 32 7.26 -15.26 -1.48
CA THR A 32 7.67 -14.08 -0.71
C THR A 32 7.53 -14.27 0.80
N PHE A 33 6.82 -15.31 1.24
CA PHE A 33 6.75 -15.76 2.62
C PHE A 33 7.73 -16.89 2.94
N GLN A 34 8.53 -17.36 1.98
CA GLN A 34 9.53 -18.38 2.27
C GLN A 34 10.64 -17.77 3.15
N PRO A 35 11.04 -18.43 4.24
CA PRO A 35 12.20 -18.01 5.00
C PRO A 35 13.42 -17.93 4.08
N VAL A 36 14.26 -16.91 4.27
CA VAL A 36 15.56 -16.84 3.59
C VAL A 36 16.37 -18.09 4.00
N ARG A 37 16.65 -18.97 3.03
CA ARG A 37 17.34 -20.26 3.23
C ARG A 37 18.67 -20.32 2.46
N VAL A 38 19.35 -19.19 2.33
CA VAL A 38 20.67 -19.09 1.69
C VAL A 38 21.71 -18.67 2.72
N GLU A 39 22.95 -19.16 2.57
CA GLU A 39 24.06 -18.83 3.49
C GLU A 39 24.52 -17.39 3.34
N GLN A 40 24.51 -16.85 2.12
CA GLN A 40 24.84 -15.46 1.84
C GLN A 40 23.60 -14.74 1.31
N ILE A 41 23.29 -13.56 1.85
CA ILE A 41 22.11 -12.76 1.49
C ILE A 41 22.09 -12.41 0.00
N GLU A 42 23.27 -12.25 -0.58
CA GLU A 42 23.50 -11.95 -2.00
C GLU A 42 22.91 -13.01 -2.93
N ASP A 43 22.83 -14.26 -2.45
CA ASP A 43 22.30 -15.41 -3.18
C ASP A 43 20.77 -15.53 -3.06
N HIS A 44 20.12 -14.67 -2.26
CA HIS A 44 18.66 -14.69 -2.09
C HIS A 44 17.96 -13.98 -3.26
N HIS A 45 17.33 -14.76 -4.13
CA HIS A 45 16.43 -14.21 -5.15
C HIS A 45 15.10 -13.79 -4.53
N MET A 46 14.85 -12.48 -4.51
CA MET A 46 13.58 -11.93 -4.07
C MET A 46 12.52 -12.17 -5.15
N HIS A 47 11.46 -12.90 -4.80
CA HIS A 47 10.36 -13.16 -5.72
C HIS A 47 9.65 -11.86 -6.10
N SER A 48 9.30 -11.73 -7.38
CA SER A 48 8.54 -10.57 -7.88
C SER A 48 7.15 -10.54 -7.25
N GLU A 49 6.76 -9.37 -6.77
CA GLU A 49 5.39 -9.05 -6.40
C GLU A 49 4.77 -8.18 -7.49
N TRP A 50 3.46 -8.21 -7.60
CA TRP A 50 2.74 -7.30 -8.48
C TRP A 50 1.60 -6.64 -7.72
N LEU A 51 1.31 -5.40 -8.09
CA LEU A 51 0.27 -4.60 -7.46
C LEU A 51 -0.84 -4.30 -8.45
N GLU A 52 -2.04 -4.20 -7.91
CA GLU A 52 -3.24 -3.80 -8.62
C GLU A 52 -3.66 -2.41 -8.14
N VAL A 53 -3.84 -1.51 -9.10
CA VAL A 53 -4.32 -0.16 -8.89
C VAL A 53 -5.56 -0.02 -9.77
N SER A 54 -6.73 0.08 -9.14
CA SER A 54 -7.98 0.27 -9.86
C SER A 54 -8.05 1.68 -10.48
N GLN A 55 -8.91 1.84 -11.49
CA GLN A 55 -9.14 3.15 -12.09
C GLN A 55 -9.65 4.17 -11.06
N ASP A 56 -10.46 3.74 -10.09
CA ASP A 56 -10.95 4.60 -9.01
C ASP A 56 -9.81 5.21 -8.18
N VAL A 57 -8.75 4.44 -7.92
CA VAL A 57 -7.55 4.94 -7.22
C VAL A 57 -6.81 5.96 -8.07
N VAL A 58 -6.66 5.69 -9.37
CA VAL A 58 -6.04 6.63 -10.33
C VAL A 58 -6.79 7.95 -10.35
N ASP A 59 -8.12 7.88 -10.46
CA ASP A 59 -8.98 9.06 -10.55
C ASP A 59 -8.96 9.85 -9.23
N ALA A 60 -8.98 9.17 -8.07
CA ALA A 60 -8.87 9.82 -6.76
C ALA A 60 -7.54 10.56 -6.59
N VAL A 61 -6.42 9.95 -7.02
CA VAL A 61 -5.09 10.58 -6.98
C VAL A 61 -5.02 11.79 -7.90
N ALA A 62 -5.54 11.66 -9.13
CA ALA A 62 -5.56 12.76 -10.10
C ALA A 62 -6.42 13.94 -9.58
N ALA A 63 -7.61 13.64 -9.06
CA ALA A 63 -8.49 14.64 -8.45
C ALA A 63 -7.83 15.31 -7.24
N CYS A 64 -7.08 14.57 -6.41
CA CYS A 64 -6.37 15.11 -5.24
C CYS A 64 -5.29 16.10 -5.65
N ARG A 65 -4.50 15.77 -6.66
CA ARG A 65 -3.49 16.68 -7.21
C ARG A 65 -4.12 17.91 -7.86
N ALA A 66 -5.21 17.75 -8.60
CA ALA A 66 -5.89 18.85 -9.29
C ALA A 66 -6.43 19.92 -8.31
N ARG A 67 -6.89 19.51 -7.11
CA ARG A 67 -7.32 20.42 -6.04
C ARG A 67 -6.18 20.96 -5.16
N GLY A 68 -4.91 20.69 -5.52
CA GLY A 68 -3.73 21.11 -4.75
C GLY A 68 -3.50 20.32 -3.46
N GLY A 69 -4.13 19.15 -3.32
CA GLY A 69 -4.01 18.26 -2.16
C GLY A 69 -2.72 17.44 -2.14
N ARG A 70 -2.53 16.68 -1.06
CA ARG A 70 -1.40 15.77 -0.86
C ARG A 70 -1.87 14.32 -0.94
N VAL A 71 -1.07 13.48 -1.61
CA VAL A 71 -1.27 12.03 -1.68
C VAL A 71 -0.23 11.37 -0.77
N ILE A 72 -0.69 10.60 0.21
CA ILE A 72 0.14 9.94 1.22
C ILE A 72 -0.04 8.42 1.07
N ALA A 73 1.07 7.68 1.05
CA ALA A 73 1.12 6.22 0.98
C ALA A 73 1.40 5.60 2.34
#